data_AF-A0A964XZA1-F1
#
_entry.id   AF-A0A964XZA1-F1
#
_cell.length_a   1.000
_cell.length_b   1.000
_cell.length_c   1.000
_cell.angle_alpha   90.00
_cell.angle_beta   90.00
_cell.angle_gamma   90.00
#
_symmetry.space_group_name_H-M   'P 1'
#
loop_
_entity.id
_entity.type
_entity.pdbx_description
1 polymer ?
#
loop_
_entity_poly.entity_id
_entity_poly.type
_entity_poly.pdbx_seq_one_letter_code
_entity_poly.pdbx_strand_id
1 'polypeptide(L)'
;MNKETYMGSDYFTEMLFHVHRAITKARNIVAIGFSLPPSDLHLWAALQSIDWTDKRVFICDIEKEDGDAFKNWRRVARGAKVELLPFEGLPCDTEANIKNFFDDLKKRIH
;
A
#
# COMPACT_ATOMS: atom_id res chain seq x y z
N MET A 1 -5.54 2.38 25.82
CA MET A 1 -5.41 3.53 24.89
C MET A 1 -6.70 3.62 24.09
N ASN A 2 -7.45 4.73 24.15
CA ASN A 2 -8.65 4.90 23.33
C ASN A 2 -8.28 5.52 21.96
N LYS A 3 -9.20 5.45 20.98
CA LYS A 3 -8.94 5.90 19.61
C LYS A 3 -8.51 7.37 19.53
N GLU A 4 -9.12 8.25 20.32
CA GLU A 4 -8.77 9.67 20.35
C GLU A 4 -7.36 9.92 20.89
N THR A 5 -6.96 9.25 21.97
CA THR A 5 -5.59 9.37 22.52
C THR A 5 -4.55 8.84 21.53
N TYR A 6 -4.85 7.77 20.78
CA TYR A 6 -3.96 7.25 19.76
C TYR A 6 -3.80 8.24 18.59
N MET A 7 -4.92 8.78 18.08
CA MET A 7 -4.89 9.75 16.98
C MET A 7 -4.24 11.08 17.36
N GLY A 8 -4.38 11.50 18.62
CA GLY A 8 -3.73 12.70 19.15
C GLY A 8 -2.28 12.50 19.58
N SER A 9 -1.72 11.29 19.40
CA SER A 9 -0.32 11.02 19.75
C SER A 9 0.63 11.44 18.64
N ASP A 10 1.79 11.98 19.03
CA ASP A 10 2.88 12.33 18.11
C ASP A 10 3.30 11.14 17.24
N TYR A 11 3.26 9.93 17.81
CA TYR A 11 3.55 8.69 17.08
C TYR A 11 2.66 8.52 15.84
N PHE A 12 1.35 8.71 15.99
CA PHE A 12 0.41 8.51 14.91
C PHE A 12 0.56 9.56 13.81
N THR A 13 0.72 10.83 14.22
CA THR A 13 0.90 11.93 13.27
C THR A 13 2.22 11.82 12.50
N GLU A 14 3.31 11.45 13.17
CA GLU A 14 4.62 11.24 12.53
C GLU A 14 4.58 10.05 11.57
N MET A 15 3.94 8.94 11.95
CA MET A 15 3.77 7.78 11.07
C MET A 15 3.00 8.16 9.79
N LEU A 16 1.86 8.84 9.92
CA LEU A 16 1.09 9.31 8.77
C LEU A 16 1.89 10.27 7.88
N PHE A 17 2.65 11.20 8.49
CA PHE A 17 3.51 12.11 7.76
C PHE A 17 4.59 11.36 6.96
N HIS A 18 5.23 10.35 7.55
CA HIS A 18 6.22 9.53 6.87
C HIS A 18 5.63 8.72 5.72
N VAL A 19 4.47 8.09 5.91
CA VAL A 19 3.76 7.34 4.87
C VAL A 19 3.39 8.27 3.72
N HIS A 20 2.74 9.40 4.01
CA HIS A 20 2.38 10.39 3.01
C HIS A 20 3.61 10.85 2.22
N ARG A 21 4.66 11.31 2.92
CA ARG A 21 5.89 11.81 2.30
C ARG A 21 6.58 10.77 1.41
N ALA A 22 6.61 9.51 1.83
CA ALA A 22 7.21 8.43 1.04
C ALA A 22 6.43 8.21 -0.26
N ILE A 23 5.11 8.10 -0.18
CA ILE A 23 4.25 7.83 -1.34
C ILE A 23 4.21 9.03 -2.29
N THR A 24 4.17 10.27 -1.79
CA THR A 24 4.24 11.47 -2.63
C THR A 24 5.47 11.46 -3.53
N LYS A 25 6.62 10.99 -3.04
CA LYS A 25 7.88 10.95 -3.81
C LYS A 25 8.03 9.71 -4.69
N ALA A 26 7.32 8.62 -4.39
CA ALA A 26 7.44 7.36 -5.10
C ALA A 26 6.68 7.39 -6.44
N ARG A 27 7.28 6.86 -7.51
CA ARG A 27 6.56 6.60 -8.78
C ARG A 27 5.89 5.23 -8.79
N ASN A 28 6.61 4.22 -8.28
CA ASN A 28 6.12 2.84 -8.16
C ASN A 28 5.89 2.55 -6.67
N ILE A 29 4.68 2.10 -6.34
CA ILE A 29 4.25 1.77 -4.98
C ILE A 29 3.86 0.30 -4.98
N VAL A 30 4.37 -0.45 -4.01
CA VAL A 30 3.99 -1.86 -3.81
C VAL A 30 3.26 -1.99 -2.48
N ALA A 31 2.04 -2.49 -2.51
CA ALA A 31 1.23 -2.81 -1.34
C ALA A 31 1.26 -4.33 -1.12
N ILE A 32 1.86 -4.79 -0.03
CA ILE A 32 2.02 -6.22 0.27
C ILE A 32 1.10 -6.61 1.42
N GLY A 33 0.14 -7.52 1.15
CA GLY A 33 -0.80 -8.01 2.18
C GLY A 33 -1.64 -6.90 2.82
N PHE A 34 -1.87 -5.81 2.09
CA PHE A 34 -2.50 -4.61 2.62
C PHE A 34 -3.71 -4.20 1.77
N SER A 35 -4.88 -4.67 2.19
CA SER A 35 -6.17 -4.16 1.72
C SER A 35 -6.49 -2.91 2.51
N LEU A 36 -6.51 -1.73 1.86
CA LEU A 36 -6.87 -0.44 2.48
C LEU A 36 -8.37 -0.40 2.80
N PRO A 37 -8.83 -0.82 3.99
CA PRO A 37 -10.25 -0.91 4.21
C PRO A 37 -10.83 0.51 4.33
N PRO A 38 -12.07 0.77 3.88
CA PRO A 38 -12.71 2.07 4.01
C PRO A 38 -12.79 2.59 5.45
N SER A 39 -12.71 1.70 6.44
CA SER A 39 -12.73 2.02 7.87
C SER A 39 -11.47 2.72 8.38
N ASP A 40 -10.34 2.61 7.68
CA ASP A 40 -9.09 3.32 8.01
C ASP A 40 -9.12 4.75 7.48
N LEU A 41 -10.07 5.53 7.98
CA LEU A 41 -10.37 6.89 7.52
C LEU A 41 -9.14 7.81 7.49
N HIS A 42 -8.20 7.65 8.43
CA HIS A 42 -7.02 8.52 8.54
C HIS A 42 -5.98 8.23 7.46
N LEU A 43 -5.69 6.93 7.25
CA LEU A 43 -4.78 6.53 6.18
C LEU A 43 -5.43 6.81 4.82
N TRP A 44 -6.73 6.57 4.70
CA TRP A 44 -7.48 6.91 3.51
C TRP A 44 -7.41 8.40 3.20
N ALA A 45 -7.64 9.29 4.18
CA ALA A 45 -7.52 10.73 4.01
C ALA A 45 -6.10 11.15 3.60
N ALA A 46 -5.06 10.59 4.23
CA ALA A 46 -3.67 10.86 3.87
C ALA A 46 -3.32 10.38 2.45
N LEU A 47 -3.89 9.26 2.00
CA LEU A 47 -3.65 8.76 0.65
C LEU A 47 -4.44 9.53 -0.41
N GLN A 48 -5.62 10.04 -0.07
CA GLN A 48 -6.40 10.88 -0.96
C GLN A 48 -5.77 12.24 -1.26
N SER A 49 -4.93 12.78 -0.36
CA SER A 49 -4.24 14.04 -0.59
C SER A 49 -3.04 13.92 -1.54
N ILE A 50 -2.72 12.71 -1.98
CA ILE A 50 -1.59 12.46 -2.88
C ILE A 50 -2.03 12.68 -4.33
N ASP A 51 -1.19 13.37 -5.11
CA ASP A 51 -1.34 13.36 -6.56
C ASP A 51 -0.91 12.01 -7.11
N TRP A 52 -1.88 11.26 -7.65
CA TRP A 52 -1.68 9.92 -8.18
C TRP A 52 -1.31 9.91 -9.66
N THR A 53 -1.27 11.08 -10.31
CA THR A 53 -0.84 11.23 -11.70
C THR A 53 0.55 10.62 -11.89
N ASP A 54 0.71 9.84 -12.97
CA ASP A 54 1.96 9.16 -13.35
C ASP A 54 2.49 8.10 -12.36
N LYS A 55 1.75 7.80 -11.29
CA LYS A 55 2.10 6.74 -10.34
C LYS A 55 1.58 5.38 -10.79
N ARG A 56 2.28 4.34 -10.35
CA ARG A 56 1.88 2.93 -10.51
C ARG A 56 1.77 2.29 -9.13
N VAL A 57 0.65 1.62 -8.88
CA VAL A 57 0.39 0.88 -7.65
C VAL A 57 0.30 -0.60 -8.00
N PHE A 58 1.16 -1.40 -7.39
CA PHE A 58 1.17 -2.85 -7.49
C PHE A 58 0.65 -3.43 -6.20
N ILE A 59 -0.36 -4.29 -6.30
CA ILE A 59 -0.98 -4.93 -5.13
C ILE A 59 -0.54 -6.38 -5.14
N CYS A 60 0.27 -6.77 -4.15
CA CYS A 60 0.66 -8.15 -3.92
C CYS A 60 -0.45 -8.84 -3.11
N ASP A 61 -1.33 -9.53 -3.81
CA ASP A 61 -2.50 -10.22 -3.26
C ASP A 61 -2.88 -11.41 -4.16
N ILE A 62 -3.52 -12.43 -3.61
CA ILE A 62 -4.04 -13.59 -4.34
C ILE A 62 -5.43 -13.35 -4.94
N GLU A 63 -6.09 -12.26 -4.53
CA GLU A 63 -7.40 -11.89 -5.05
C GLU A 63 -7.36 -11.49 -6.54
N LYS A 64 -8.53 -11.54 -7.18
CA LYS A 64 -8.75 -11.10 -8.55
C LYS A 64 -9.06 -9.59 -8.60
N GLU A 65 -9.16 -9.02 -9.80
CA GLU A 65 -9.49 -7.59 -10.01
C GLU A 65 -10.88 -7.16 -9.51
N ASP A 66 -11.71 -8.11 -9.04
CA ASP A 66 -12.97 -7.86 -8.34
C ASP A 66 -12.85 -7.98 -6.81
N GLY A 67 -11.67 -8.26 -6.28
CA GLY A 67 -11.37 -8.30 -4.85
C GLY A 67 -11.45 -6.93 -4.17
N ASP A 68 -11.68 -6.95 -2.85
CA ASP A 68 -11.86 -5.73 -2.07
C ASP A 68 -10.56 -4.92 -2.00
N ALA A 69 -9.41 -5.59 -1.91
CA ALA A 69 -8.11 -4.92 -1.92
C ALA A 69 -7.92 -4.08 -3.19
N PHE A 70 -8.18 -4.69 -4.35
CA PHE A 70 -8.05 -4.01 -5.64
C PHE A 70 -9.01 -2.83 -5.78
N LYS A 71 -10.29 -3.04 -5.43
CA LYS A 71 -11.32 -1.99 -5.47
C LYS A 71 -10.96 -0.81 -4.57
N ASN A 72 -10.48 -1.08 -3.35
CA ASN A 72 -10.10 -0.06 -2.40
C ASN A 72 -8.91 0.78 -2.89
N TRP A 73 -7.89 0.12 -3.42
CA TRP A 73 -6.71 0.80 -3.99
C TRP A 73 -7.05 1.59 -5.25
N ARG A 74 -7.86 1.05 -6.16
CA ARG A 74 -8.37 1.81 -7.32
C ARG A 74 -9.13 3.06 -6.93
N ARG A 75 -9.90 2.99 -5.84
CA ARG A 75 -10.68 4.13 -5.34
C ARG A 75 -9.80 5.22 -4.73
N VAL A 76 -8.81 4.85 -3.93
CA VAL A 76 -7.94 5.84 -3.24
C VAL A 76 -6.87 6.40 -4.18
N ALA A 77 -6.29 5.58 -5.05
CA ALA A 77 -5.24 5.94 -5.98
C ALA A 77 -5.80 6.37 -7.35
N ARG A 78 -6.88 7.14 -7.35
CA ARG A 78 -7.56 7.56 -8.58
C ARG A 78 -6.61 8.41 -9.43
N GLY A 79 -6.29 7.92 -10.63
CA GLY A 79 -5.33 8.56 -11.55
C GLY A 79 -4.03 7.78 -11.71
N ALA A 80 -3.71 6.87 -10.78
CA ALA A 80 -2.61 5.92 -10.94
C ALA A 80 -3.01 4.73 -11.81
N LYS A 81 -2.01 4.06 -12.40
CA LYS A 81 -2.18 2.71 -12.94
C LYS A 81 -2.12 1.71 -11.77
N VAL A 82 -3.19 0.95 -11.55
CA VAL A 82 -3.28 -0.06 -10.47
C VAL A 82 -3.25 -1.46 -11.07
N GLU A 83 -2.31 -2.29 -10.62
CA GLU A 83 -2.03 -3.63 -11.15
C GLU A 83 -2.00 -4.65 -10.00
N LEU A 84 -2.61 -5.82 -10.21
CA LEU A 84 -2.46 -6.95 -9.29
C LEU A 84 -1.21 -7.76 -9.64
N LEU A 85 -0.45 -8.10 -8.62
CA LEU A 85 0.64 -9.07 -8.69
C LEU A 85 0.25 -10.27 -7.82
N PRO A 86 -0.02 -11.44 -8.41
CA PRO A 86 -0.45 -12.61 -7.65
C PRO A 86 0.70 -13.12 -6.79
N PHE A 87 0.66 -12.79 -5.51
CA PHE A 87 1.59 -13.27 -4.49
C PHE A 87 0.77 -13.82 -3.33
N GLU A 88 1.09 -15.04 -2.88
CA GLU A 88 0.46 -15.69 -1.71
C GLU A 88 0.77 -15.00 -0.37
N GLY A 89 1.64 -13.98 -0.40
CA GLY A 89 2.07 -13.19 0.73
C GLY A 89 3.57 -12.91 0.66
N LEU A 90 4.10 -12.25 1.69
CA LEU A 90 5.54 -12.18 1.93
C LEU A 90 5.97 -13.46 2.66
N PRO A 91 6.75 -14.36 2.04
CA PRO A 91 7.19 -15.57 2.72
C PRO A 91 8.29 -15.22 3.73
N CYS A 92 7.92 -15.14 5.02
CA CYS A 92 8.79 -14.75 6.13
C CYS A 92 9.45 -15.93 6.86
N ASP A 93 9.48 -17.11 6.26
CA ASP A 93 9.96 -18.35 6.87
C ASP A 93 11.49 -18.50 6.79
N THR A 94 12.12 -18.06 5.68
CA THR A 94 13.57 -18.08 5.50
C THR A 94 14.07 -16.81 4.82
N GLU A 95 15.33 -16.43 5.10
CA GLU A 95 16.00 -15.31 4.41
C GLU A 95 16.01 -15.49 2.89
N ALA A 96 16.24 -16.73 2.42
CA ALA A 96 16.26 -17.05 1.00
C ALA A 96 14.90 -16.78 0.34
N ASN A 97 13.79 -17.13 0.99
CA ASN A 97 12.45 -16.88 0.45
C ASN A 97 12.10 -15.40 0.42
N ILE A 98 12.45 -14.64 1.46
CA ILE A 98 12.29 -13.17 1.46
C ILE A 98 13.06 -12.55 0.30
N LYS A 99 14.32 -12.96 0.10
CA LYS A 99 15.15 -12.46 -1.00
C LYS A 99 14.57 -12.81 -2.36
N ASN A 100 14.16 -14.06 -2.56
CA ASN A 100 13.55 -14.52 -3.81
C ASN A 100 12.26 -13.74 -4.14
N PHE A 101 11.43 -13.47 -3.12
CA PHE A 101 10.24 -12.63 -3.27
C PHE A 101 10.60 -11.23 -3.79
N PHE A 102 11.55 -10.54 -3.15
CA PHE A 102 11.93 -9.19 -3.59
C PHE A 102 12.63 -9.17 -4.94
N ASP A 103 13.40 -10.20 -5.28
CA ASP A 103 14.04 -10.31 -6.59
C ASP A 103 13.01 -10.55 -7.71
N ASP A 104 11.96 -11.35 -7.48
CA ASP A 104 10.84 -11.49 -8.42
C ASP A 104 10.03 -10.19 -8.53
N LEU A 105 9.69 -9.57 -7.38
CA LEU A 105 8.96 -8.31 -7.34
C LEU A 105 9.66 -7.23 -8.18
N LYS A 106 10.98 -7.05 -8.01
CA LYS A 106 11.77 -6.07 -8.77
C LYS A 106 11.69 -6.29 -10.29
N LYS A 107 11.70 -7.55 -10.75
CA LYS A 107 11.59 -7.88 -12.18
C LYS A 107 10.24 -7.52 -12.79
N ARG A 108 9.18 -7.46 -11.98
CA ARG A 108 7.81 -7.17 -12.42
C ARG A 108 7.46 -5.68 -12.40
N ILE A 109 8.15 -4.90 -11.58
CA ILE A 109 7.86 -3.46 -11.39
C ILE A 109 8.81 -2.52 -12.15
N HIS A 110 9.95 -3.02 -12.64
CA HIS A 110 10.88 -2.32 -13.53
C HIS A 110 10.46 -2.49 -15.00
#